data_AF-A0AAE3DND6-F1
#
_entry.id   AF-A0AAE3DND6-F1
#
_cell.length_a   1.000
_cell.length_b   1.000
_cell.length_c   1.000
_cell.angle_alpha   90.00
_cell.angle_beta   90.00
_cell.angle_gamma   90.00
#
_symmetry.space_group_name_H-M   'P 1'
#
loop_
_entity.id
_entity.type
_entity.pdbx_description
1 polymer ?
#
loop_
_entity_poly.entity_id
_entity_poly.type
_entity_poly.pdbx_seq_one_letter_code
_entity_poly.pdbx_strand_id
1 'polypeptide(L)'
;MTKVLLFAALVACIAVPFRVFVKGEQTKHRYKTTLALNGVMFFGLMLFTGVMMFSGNAFAAETAETAAVAASSTATGLGYIAAALSIGMSCIGGGIAVASAASAALGAISEDSSILGKSLIFVGLAEGVCLYGLIIAFMIIGKL
;
A
#
# COMPACT_ATOMS: atom_id res chain seq x y z
N MET A 1 -21.48 -11.61 4.02
CA MET A 1 -20.94 -12.77 4.78
C MET A 1 -19.92 -13.58 3.98
N THR A 2 -20.13 -13.82 2.68
CA THR A 2 -19.22 -14.54 1.77
C THR A 2 -17.81 -13.94 1.67
N LYS A 3 -17.66 -12.61 1.67
CA LYS A 3 -16.35 -11.93 1.68
C LYS A 3 -15.54 -12.21 2.95
N VAL A 4 -16.20 -12.25 4.10
CA VAL A 4 -15.59 -12.57 5.40
C VAL A 4 -15.19 -14.04 5.45
N LEU A 5 -16.00 -14.94 4.87
CA LEU A 5 -15.69 -16.36 4.76
C LEU A 5 -14.49 -16.63 3.83
N LEU A 6 -14.41 -15.95 2.68
CA LEU A 6 -13.25 -16.08 1.77
C LEU A 6 -11.96 -15.54 2.39
N PHE A 7 -12.03 -14.38 3.07
CA PHE A 7 -10.89 -13.84 3.79
C PHE A 7 -10.48 -14.73 4.96
N ALA A 8 -11.44 -15.26 5.74
CA ALA A 8 -11.18 -16.22 6.80
C ALA A 8 -10.58 -17.53 6.28
N ALA A 9 -11.04 -18.04 5.12
CA ALA A 9 -10.49 -19.23 4.49
C ALA A 9 -9.05 -19.02 3.99
N LEU A 10 -8.74 -17.83 3.46
CA LEU A 10 -7.39 -17.47 3.02
C LEU A 10 -6.44 -17.34 4.23
N VAL A 11 -6.88 -16.66 5.30
CA VAL A 11 -6.13 -16.57 6.55
C VAL A 11 -5.94 -17.95 7.19
N ALA A 12 -6.95 -18.82 7.16
CA ALA A 12 -6.86 -20.20 7.67
C ALA A 12 -5.87 -21.06 6.85
N CYS A 13 -5.84 -20.91 5.51
CA CYS A 13 -4.87 -21.59 4.65
C CYS A 13 -3.41 -21.21 4.98
N ILE A 14 -3.18 -20.00 5.50
CA ILE A 14 -1.85 -19.56 5.94
C ILE A 14 -1.58 -20.01 7.38
N ALA A 15 -2.54 -19.83 8.28
CA ALA A 15 -2.36 -20.08 9.71
C ALA A 15 -2.27 -21.56 10.08
N VAL A 16 -3.02 -22.45 9.43
CA VAL A 16 -3.03 -23.90 9.72
C VAL A 16 -1.67 -24.57 9.47
N PRO A 17 -1.03 -24.44 8.29
CA PRO A 17 0.28 -25.05 8.06
C PRO A 17 1.36 -24.43 8.96
N PHE A 18 1.28 -23.14 9.27
CA PHE A 18 2.20 -22.46 10.19
C PHE A 18 2.07 -22.99 11.63
N ARG A 19 0.84 -23.24 12.11
CA ARG A 19 0.60 -23.85 13.44
C ARG A 19 1.08 -25.30 13.51
N VAL A 20 0.91 -26.08 12.44
CA VAL A 20 1.42 -27.46 12.35
C VAL A 20 2.96 -27.48 12.36
N PHE A 21 3.61 -26.45 11.79
CA PHE A 21 5.05 -26.29 11.81
C PHE A 21 5.59 -25.90 13.20
N VAL A 22 4.94 -24.97 13.90
CA VAL A 22 5.36 -24.51 15.24
C VAL A 22 5.20 -25.60 16.32
N LYS A 23 4.23 -26.51 16.17
CA LYS A 23 3.98 -27.60 17.13
C LYS A 23 4.87 -28.84 16.88
N GLY A 24 5.66 -28.86 15.80
CA GLY A 24 6.57 -29.94 15.46
C GLY A 24 8.05 -29.56 15.64
N GLU A 25 8.95 -30.52 15.44
CA GLU A 25 10.40 -30.26 15.47
C GLU A 25 10.81 -29.29 14.35
N GLN A 26 11.46 -28.19 14.72
CA GLN A 26 11.89 -27.12 13.83
C GLN A 26 13.13 -27.50 13.02
N THR A 27 13.01 -28.51 12.16
CA THR A 27 14.07 -28.95 11.25
C THR A 27 13.93 -28.30 9.87
N LYS A 28 15.06 -28.01 9.21
CA LYS A 28 15.09 -27.36 7.88
C LYS A 28 14.28 -28.12 6.81
N HIS A 29 14.13 -29.44 6.96
CA HIS A 29 13.36 -30.28 6.04
C HIS A 29 11.85 -30.05 6.16
N ARG A 30 11.31 -30.03 7.39
CA ARG A 30 9.87 -29.82 7.62
C ARG A 30 9.42 -28.40 7.26
N TYR A 31 10.29 -27.40 7.39
CA TYR A 31 10.00 -26.02 6.97
C TYR A 31 9.74 -25.91 5.47
N LYS A 32 10.59 -26.56 4.65
CA LYS A 32 10.39 -26.61 3.19
C LYS A 32 9.11 -27.34 2.82
N THR A 33 8.76 -28.42 3.53
CA THR A 33 7.50 -29.15 3.33
C THR A 33 6.27 -28.31 3.69
N THR A 34 6.31 -27.53 4.78
CA THR A 34 5.23 -26.61 5.16
C THR A 34 5.05 -25.48 4.16
N LEU A 35 6.15 -24.91 3.65
CA LEU A 35 6.11 -23.87 2.62
C LEU A 35 5.53 -24.39 1.30
N ALA A 36 5.95 -25.59 0.88
CA ALA A 36 5.42 -26.25 -0.31
C ALA A 36 3.91 -26.58 -0.15
N LEU A 37 3.50 -27.08 1.01
CA LEU A 37 2.09 -27.35 1.31
C LEU A 37 1.25 -26.06 1.30
N ASN A 38 1.76 -24.95 1.84
CA ASN A 38 1.07 -23.67 1.81
C ASN A 38 0.89 -23.16 0.38
N GLY A 39 1.93 -23.27 -0.46
CA GLY A 39 1.85 -22.95 -1.88
C GLY A 39 0.82 -23.82 -2.61
N VAL A 40 0.84 -25.14 -2.40
CA VAL A 40 -0.11 -26.07 -3.03
C VAL A 40 -1.54 -25.79 -2.59
N MET A 41 -1.78 -25.53 -1.31
CA MET A 41 -3.11 -25.22 -0.79
C MET A 41 -3.64 -23.88 -1.33
N PHE A 42 -2.78 -22.86 -1.44
CA PHE A 42 -3.15 -21.55 -1.99
C PHE A 42 -3.47 -21.63 -3.48
N PHE A 43 -2.58 -22.21 -4.29
CA PHE A 43 -2.80 -22.37 -5.73
C PHE A 43 -3.94 -23.35 -6.03
N GLY A 44 -4.12 -24.39 -5.21
CA GLY A 44 -5.23 -25.33 -5.31
C GLY A 44 -6.59 -24.67 -5.06
N LEU A 45 -6.70 -23.83 -4.03
CA LEU A 45 -7.93 -23.06 -3.76
C LEU A 45 -8.23 -22.05 -4.86
N MET A 46 -7.19 -21.38 -5.39
CA MET A 46 -7.31 -20.42 -6.49
C MET A 46 -7.81 -21.11 -7.78
N LEU A 47 -7.27 -22.30 -8.10
CA LEU A 47 -7.66 -23.07 -9.27
C LEU A 47 -9.06 -23.68 -9.11
N PHE A 48 -9.40 -24.18 -7.92
CA PHE A 48 -10.75 -24.66 -7.60
C PHE A 48 -11.80 -23.55 -7.75
N THR A 49 -11.51 -22.36 -7.21
CA THR A 49 -12.38 -21.19 -7.35
C THR A 49 -12.50 -20.76 -8.81
N GLY A 50 -11.39 -20.77 -9.57
CA GLY A 50 -11.39 -20.48 -11.01
C GLY A 50 -12.23 -21.44 -11.84
N VAL A 51 -12.19 -22.74 -11.53
CA VAL A 51 -13.02 -23.76 -12.20
C VAL A 51 -14.49 -23.60 -11.82
N MET A 52 -14.81 -23.34 -10.54
CA MET A 52 -16.18 -23.08 -10.09
C MET A 52 -16.78 -21.81 -10.72
N MET A 53 -15.95 -20.81 -11.05
CA MET A 53 -16.36 -19.59 -11.75
C MET A 53 -16.75 -19.84 -13.22
N PHE A 54 -16.16 -20.86 -13.87
CA PHE A 54 -16.47 -21.24 -15.26
C PHE A 54 -17.53 -22.36 -15.38
N SER A 55 -17.91 -23.04 -14.30
CA SER A 55 -18.81 -24.20 -14.30
C SER A 55 -20.33 -23.88 -14.31
N GLY A 56 -20.74 -22.64 -14.60
CA GLY A 56 -22.12 -22.34 -15.05
C GLY A 56 -23.26 -22.44 -14.01
N ASN A 57 -22.99 -22.43 -12.69
CA ASN A 57 -24.08 -22.34 -11.71
C ASN A 57 -24.56 -20.89 -11.54
N ALA A 58 -25.80 -20.67 -11.99
CA ALA A 58 -26.46 -19.39 -12.20
C ALA A 58 -26.82 -18.65 -10.90
N PHE A 59 -25.89 -17.86 -10.37
CA PHE A 59 -26.15 -16.63 -9.59
C PHE A 59 -25.45 -15.41 -10.24
N ALA A 60 -25.31 -15.42 -11.57
CA ALA A 60 -24.41 -14.55 -12.32
C ALA A 60 -24.83 -13.07 -12.35
N ALA A 61 -26.14 -12.76 -12.32
CA ALA A 61 -26.62 -11.38 -12.44
C ALA A 61 -26.31 -10.54 -11.18
N GLU A 62 -26.61 -11.06 -9.99
CA GLU A 62 -26.31 -10.37 -8.72
C GLU A 62 -24.80 -10.36 -8.44
N THR A 63 -24.06 -11.39 -8.88
CA THR A 63 -22.61 -11.49 -8.69
C THR A 63 -21.84 -10.52 -9.59
N ALA A 64 -22.30 -10.25 -10.82
CA ALA A 64 -21.64 -9.29 -11.73
C ALA A 64 -21.80 -7.85 -11.24
N GLU A 65 -22.99 -7.46 -10.78
CA GLU A 65 -23.23 -6.13 -10.20
C GLU A 65 -22.49 -5.98 -8.86
N THR A 66 -22.53 -7.01 -7.99
CA THR A 66 -21.78 -7.01 -6.73
C THR A 66 -20.27 -7.02 -6.94
N ALA A 67 -19.77 -7.64 -8.01
CA ALA A 67 -18.35 -7.62 -8.38
C ALA A 67 -17.95 -6.26 -8.96
N ALA A 68 -18.79 -5.62 -9.77
CA ALA A 68 -18.56 -4.26 -10.28
C ALA A 68 -18.57 -3.21 -9.16
N VAL A 69 -19.53 -3.30 -8.23
CA VAL A 69 -19.61 -2.43 -7.03
C VAL A 69 -18.46 -2.72 -6.05
N ALA A 70 -18.03 -3.97 -5.91
CA ALA A 70 -16.85 -4.30 -5.11
C ALA A 70 -15.56 -3.78 -5.75
N ALA A 71 -15.42 -3.89 -7.07
CA ALA A 71 -14.28 -3.37 -7.81
C ALA A 71 -14.20 -1.84 -7.74
N SER A 72 -15.35 -1.14 -7.88
CA SER A 72 -15.39 0.32 -7.74
C SER A 72 -15.04 0.75 -6.31
N SER A 73 -15.60 0.11 -5.28
CA SER A 73 -15.29 0.41 -3.87
C SER A 73 -13.82 0.16 -3.52
N THR A 74 -13.21 -0.86 -4.12
CA THR A 74 -11.78 -1.16 -3.94
C THR A 74 -10.91 -0.15 -4.68
N ALA A 75 -11.31 0.27 -5.89
CA ALA A 75 -10.61 1.31 -6.64
C ALA A 75 -10.64 2.67 -5.90
N THR A 76 -11.78 3.04 -5.31
CA THR A 76 -11.90 4.25 -4.47
C THR A 76 -11.02 4.16 -3.22
N GLY A 77 -11.04 3.01 -2.52
CA GLY A 77 -10.19 2.79 -1.35
C GLY A 77 -8.70 2.83 -1.67
N LEU A 78 -8.28 2.22 -2.78
CA LEU A 78 -6.90 2.28 -3.28
C LEU A 78 -6.51 3.71 -3.69
N GLY A 79 -7.45 4.48 -4.25
CA GLY A 79 -7.27 5.88 -4.57
C GLY A 79 -6.96 6.75 -3.34
N TYR A 80 -7.64 6.53 -2.21
CA TYR A 80 -7.32 7.23 -0.96
C TYR A 80 -5.94 6.86 -0.42
N ILE A 81 -5.54 5.58 -0.51
CA ILE A 81 -4.18 5.16 -0.13
C ILE A 81 -3.13 5.80 -1.05
N ALA A 82 -3.39 5.87 -2.35
CA ALA A 82 -2.51 6.52 -3.31
C ALA A 82 -2.35 8.02 -3.02
N ALA A 83 -3.44 8.72 -2.69
CA ALA A 83 -3.41 10.13 -2.29
C ALA A 83 -2.57 10.33 -1.01
N ALA A 84 -2.78 9.49 0.01
CA ALA A 84 -2.03 9.56 1.26
C ALA A 84 -0.53 9.31 1.06
N LEU A 85 -0.16 8.31 0.26
CA LEU A 85 1.23 7.99 -0.05
C LEU A 85 1.91 9.09 -0.88
N SER A 86 1.19 9.72 -1.81
CA SER A 86 1.73 10.80 -2.64
C SER A 86 2.16 12.02 -1.81
N ILE A 87 1.31 12.50 -0.91
CA ILE A 87 1.67 13.61 0.00
C ILE A 87 2.76 13.14 0.97
N GLY A 88 2.59 11.96 1.58
CA GLY A 88 3.50 11.47 2.63
C GLY A 88 4.95 11.36 2.14
N MET A 89 5.18 10.74 0.98
CA MET A 89 6.52 10.59 0.42
C MET A 89 7.12 11.91 -0.07
N SER A 90 6.29 12.78 -0.63
CA SER A 90 6.69 14.13 -1.05
C SER A 90 7.15 14.98 0.14
N CYS A 91 6.41 14.95 1.26
CA CYS A 91 6.78 15.67 2.48
C CYS A 91 8.05 15.12 3.14
N ILE A 92 8.33 13.81 3.04
CA ILE A 92 9.59 13.24 3.54
C ILE A 92 10.77 13.78 2.74
N GLY A 93 10.71 13.71 1.40
CA GLY A 93 11.78 14.21 0.53
C GLY A 93 11.97 15.73 0.64
N GLY A 94 10.87 16.47 0.62
CA GLY A 94 10.88 17.92 0.79
C GLY A 94 11.37 18.35 2.17
N GLY A 95 10.94 17.67 3.24
CA GLY A 95 11.38 17.95 4.61
C GLY A 95 12.88 17.75 4.82
N ILE A 96 13.48 16.72 4.22
CA ILE A 96 14.93 16.50 4.26
C ILE A 96 15.67 17.63 3.52
N ALA A 97 15.19 17.99 2.32
CA ALA A 97 15.79 19.06 1.53
C ALA A 97 15.69 20.43 2.25
N VAL A 98 14.53 20.74 2.82
CA VAL A 98 14.28 21.95 3.62
C VAL A 98 15.19 21.99 4.84
N ALA A 99 15.35 20.88 5.57
CA ALA A 99 16.23 20.84 6.75
C ALA A 99 17.69 21.16 6.40
N SER A 100 18.21 20.59 5.30
CA SER A 100 19.57 20.89 4.83
C SER A 100 19.72 22.34 4.35
N ALA A 101 18.76 22.84 3.57
CA ALA A 101 18.78 24.22 3.08
C ALA A 101 18.66 25.25 4.22
N ALA A 102 17.77 25.00 5.18
CA ALA A 102 17.54 25.87 6.33
C ALA A 102 18.76 25.91 7.27
N SER A 103 19.44 24.78 7.50
CA SER A 103 20.65 24.75 8.31
C SER A 103 21.79 25.56 7.67
N ALA A 104 21.98 25.46 6.35
CA ALA A 104 22.97 26.25 5.62
C ALA A 104 22.60 27.74 5.60
N ALA A 105 21.32 28.05 5.40
CA ALA A 105 20.78 29.40 5.46
C ALA A 105 21.05 30.07 6.81
N LEU A 106 20.73 29.40 7.93
CA LEU A 106 20.96 29.92 9.28
C LEU A 106 22.46 30.14 9.57
N GLY A 107 23.32 29.23 9.10
CA GLY A 107 24.77 29.39 9.21
C GLY A 107 25.26 30.65 8.48
N ALA A 108 24.82 30.86 7.24
CA ALA A 108 25.20 32.03 6.47
C ALA A 108 24.64 33.33 7.08
N ILE A 109 23.39 33.32 7.59
CA ILE A 109 22.77 34.46 8.29
C ILE A 109 23.57 34.86 9.53
N SER A 110 24.24 33.91 10.19
CA SER A 110 25.08 34.19 11.36
C SER A 110 26.37 34.94 11.02
N GLU A 111 26.87 34.82 9.78
CA GLU A 111 28.05 35.55 9.29
C GLU A 111 27.67 36.90 8.68
N ASP A 112 26.57 36.95 7.93
CA ASP A 112 26.05 38.18 7.34
C ASP A 112 24.52 38.20 7.41
N SER A 113 23.98 39.16 8.15
CA SER A 113 22.52 39.34 8.29
C SER A 113 21.87 39.89 7.01
N SER A 114 22.63 40.45 6.07
CA SER A 114 22.12 41.01 4.82
C SER A 114 21.62 39.96 3.82
N ILE A 115 22.08 38.71 3.94
CA ILE A 115 21.76 37.62 3.01
C ILE A 115 20.51 36.82 3.37
N LEU A 116 19.82 37.17 4.47
CA LEU A 116 18.62 36.50 4.97
C LEU A 116 17.56 36.29 3.87
N GLY A 117 17.30 37.33 3.06
CA GLY A 117 16.33 37.26 1.97
C GLY A 117 16.70 36.27 0.85
N LYS A 118 17.99 36.15 0.51
CA LYS A 118 18.44 35.20 -0.53
C LYS A 118 18.38 33.76 -0.04
N SER A 119 18.70 33.55 1.22
CA SER A 119 18.67 32.23 1.85
C SER A 119 17.24 31.69 1.99
N LEU A 120 16.26 32.55 2.28
CA LEU A 120 14.84 32.15 2.35
C LEU A 120 14.28 31.67 1.00
N ILE A 121 14.80 32.17 -0.13
CA ILE A 121 14.35 31.73 -1.45
C ILE A 121 14.70 30.25 -1.69
N PHE A 122 15.89 29.81 -1.30
CA PHE A 122 16.30 28.40 -1.45
C PHE A 122 15.50 27.45 -0.55
N VAL A 123 15.16 27.90 0.66
CA VAL A 123 14.29 27.14 1.58
C VAL A 123 12.87 27.03 1.01
N GLY A 124 12.31 28.14 0.50
CA GLY A 124 10.98 28.16 -0.11
C GLY A 124 10.90 27.33 -1.40
N LEU A 125 11.99 27.25 -2.18
CA LEU A 125 12.07 26.40 -3.37
C LEU A 125 11.94 24.91 -3.02
N ALA A 126 12.51 24.49 -1.89
CA ALA A 126 12.38 23.12 -1.40
C ALA A 126 10.96 22.80 -0.90
N GLU A 127 10.25 23.78 -0.35
CA GLU A 127 8.85 23.64 0.08
C GLU A 127 7.89 23.40 -1.11
N GLY A 128 8.25 23.90 -2.30
CA GLY A 128 7.50 23.63 -3.53
C GLY A 128 7.33 22.14 -3.83
N VAL A 129 8.30 21.31 -3.45
CA VAL A 129 8.23 19.84 -3.63
C VAL A 129 7.06 19.24 -2.83
N CYS A 130 6.84 19.72 -1.60
CA CYS A 130 5.72 19.30 -0.75
C CYS A 130 4.37 19.71 -1.34
N LEU A 131 4.30 20.92 -1.90
CA LEU A 131 3.07 21.43 -2.53
C LEU A 131 2.72 20.65 -3.80
N TYR A 132 3.69 20.19 -4.58
CA TYR A 132 3.41 19.29 -5.70
C TYR A 132 2.78 17.97 -5.23
N GLY A 133 3.27 17.37 -4.14
CA GLY A 133 2.64 16.17 -3.55
C GLY A 133 1.19 16.41 -3.13
N LEU A 134 0.92 17.57 -2.51
CA LEU A 134 -0.43 17.99 -2.14
C LEU A 134 -1.35 18.16 -3.36
N ILE A 135 -0.87 18.81 -4.43
CA ILE A 135 -1.64 19.01 -5.67
C ILE A 135 -1.98 17.66 -6.31
N ILE A 136 -1.01 16.74 -6.41
CA ILE A 136 -1.24 15.40 -6.96
C ILE A 136 -2.29 14.65 -6.15
N ALA A 137 -2.26 14.73 -4.82
CA ALA A 137 -3.27 14.10 -4.00
C ALA A 137 -4.66 14.70 -4.16
N PHE A 138 -4.79 16.03 -4.31
CA PHE A 138 -6.07 16.65 -4.67
C PHE A 138 -6.55 16.21 -6.06
N MET A 139 -5.65 16.06 -7.03
CA MET A 139 -6.01 15.53 -8.35
C MET A 139 -6.46 14.07 -8.29
N ILE A 140 -5.86 13.24 -7.43
CA ILE A 140 -6.29 11.86 -7.21
C ILE A 140 -7.70 11.86 -6.60
N ILE A 141 -7.90 12.58 -5.49
CA ILE A 141 -9.19 12.64 -4.81
C ILE A 141 -10.28 13.23 -5.71
N GLY A 142 -9.97 14.25 -6.52
CA GLY A 142 -10.93 14.86 -7.45
C GLY A 142 -11.32 13.98 -8.65
N LYS A 143 -10.64 12.85 -8.86
CA LYS A 143 -10.97 11.86 -9.89
C LYS A 143 -11.63 10.60 -9.35
N LEU A 144 -11.73 10.45 -8.03
CA LEU A 144 -12.45 9.37 -7.34
C LEU A 144 -13.92 9.72 -7.16
#